data_AF-A0A7H4GQ53-F1
#
_entry.id   AF-A0A7H4GQ53-F1
#
_cell.length_a   1.000
_cell.length_b   1.000
_cell.length_c   1.000
_cell.angle_alpha   90.00
_cell.angle_beta   90.00
_cell.angle_gamma   90.00
#
_symmetry.space_group_name_H-M   'P 1'
#
loop_
_entity.id
_entity.type
_entity.pdbx_description
1 polymer ?
#
loop_
_entity_poly.entity_id
_entity_poly.type
_entity_poly.pdbx_seq_one_letter_code
_entity_poly.pdbx_strand_id
1 'polypeptide(L)'
;MLAFEVQQLAGNTKWAIPFQAPVPKGSYVAIMSNAGSVSTHALEAAQQRAEEAQHILENELEDQYDQIDRERLMGDLFYAGVLAYHAQLEGLGGLMAAQMSAEYRTNLSVGTYGYQPWVRYVYGMPMALDAGGVHMDLDYVPSHLTKHNGSASQRTEAARPLGMLKSILENVVPEQQFSTEEEPVEGVSAVAAIAIAQAEGQRVFRVTQDNLNDVMAEISISQASREDIQRAVSQFGYEALVHEASITVPGWRGSGYILTDPETGAGSYMIDGGRNGGFSWPEGSSSFMLFVGGAGKVLPLWLLIALAIYTLISAVHALIEAHTVLSDAGCDPRIFQTLLAILAIFVALSLFLSTLGAVVLVTIVLVLVSAFAVALAEAIAGINCSVQTRSDLDERVLYKSCSVVRRTSTRRIGNHCL
;
A
#
# COMPACT_ATOMS: atom_id res chain seq x y z
N MET A 1 -19.76 -15.93 -13.47
CA MET A 1 -19.88 -17.34 -13.08
C MET A 1 -18.92 -18.11 -13.96
N LEU A 2 -17.67 -18.33 -13.51
CA LEU A 2 -16.62 -19.02 -14.27
C LEU A 2 -16.43 -20.41 -13.68
N ALA A 3 -16.40 -21.44 -14.53
CA ALA A 3 -16.21 -22.83 -14.15
C ALA A 3 -14.78 -23.28 -14.50
N PHE A 4 -14.10 -23.93 -13.55
CA PHE A 4 -12.98 -24.82 -13.81
C PHE A 4 -13.51 -26.03 -14.60
N GLU A 5 -13.48 -25.91 -15.92
CA GLU A 5 -13.98 -26.94 -16.82
C GLU A 5 -12.98 -28.12 -16.89
N VAL A 6 -13.44 -29.30 -16.51
CA VAL A 6 -12.82 -30.56 -16.95
C VAL A 6 -13.37 -30.83 -18.34
N GLN A 7 -12.68 -30.38 -19.39
CA GLN A 7 -13.16 -30.56 -20.75
C GLN A 7 -13.21 -32.05 -21.11
N GLN A 8 -14.42 -32.52 -21.38
CA GLN A 8 -14.69 -33.75 -22.11
C GLN A 8 -14.51 -33.42 -23.60
N LEU A 9 -13.68 -34.17 -24.33
CA LEU A 9 -13.71 -34.19 -25.80
C LEU A 9 -15.03 -34.85 -26.27
N ALA A 10 -16.13 -34.15 -26.10
CA ALA A 10 -17.41 -34.41 -26.74
C ALA A 10 -18.04 -33.04 -27.03
N GLY A 11 -18.10 -32.67 -28.31
CA GLY A 11 -18.38 -31.32 -28.78
C GLY A 11 -19.67 -30.71 -28.25
N ASN A 12 -19.56 -29.88 -27.22
CA ASN A 12 -20.61 -28.97 -26.81
C ASN A 12 -19.99 -27.59 -26.58
N THR A 13 -20.04 -26.75 -27.62
CA THR A 13 -19.59 -25.35 -27.64
C THR A 13 -20.56 -24.46 -26.88
N LYS A 14 -20.77 -24.74 -25.59
CA LYS A 14 -21.46 -23.83 -24.69
C LYS A 14 -20.39 -23.25 -23.77
N TRP A 15 -20.36 -21.92 -23.68
CA TRP A 15 -19.52 -21.14 -22.75
C TRP A 15 -18.11 -20.76 -23.23
N ALA A 16 -18.03 -19.92 -24.26
CA ALA A 16 -17.04 -18.85 -24.25
C ALA A 16 -17.64 -17.70 -23.40
N ILE A 17 -17.45 -17.75 -22.09
CA ILE A 17 -17.85 -16.64 -21.21
C ILE A 17 -16.85 -15.50 -21.46
N PRO A 18 -17.31 -14.26 -21.76
CA PRO A 18 -16.39 -13.14 -21.82
C PRO A 18 -15.73 -12.96 -20.46
N PHE A 19 -14.42 -13.17 -20.40
CA PHE A 19 -13.60 -12.94 -19.22
C PHE A 19 -13.69 -11.47 -18.82
N GLN A 20 -14.31 -11.19 -17.69
CA GLN A 20 -14.25 -9.89 -17.05
C GLN A 20 -13.47 -10.08 -15.76
N ALA A 21 -12.14 -9.94 -15.85
CA ALA A 21 -11.31 -9.63 -14.69
C ALA A 21 -11.32 -8.09 -14.58
N PRO A 22 -12.22 -7.47 -13.79
CA PRO A 22 -12.22 -6.02 -13.65
C PRO A 22 -10.91 -5.61 -12.99
N VAL A 23 -9.98 -5.04 -13.76
CA VAL A 23 -8.72 -4.50 -13.24
C VAL A 23 -9.01 -3.09 -12.69
N PRO A 24 -8.98 -2.87 -11.36
CA PRO A 24 -9.24 -1.56 -10.80
C PRO A 24 -8.21 -0.54 -11.30
N LYS A 25 -8.61 0.74 -11.44
CA LYS A 25 -7.67 1.80 -11.79
C LYS A 25 -6.53 1.87 -10.75
N GLY A 26 -5.29 1.98 -11.22
CA GLY A 26 -4.10 2.02 -10.36
C GLY A 26 -3.50 0.65 -10.05
N SER A 27 -4.08 -0.43 -10.57
CA SER A 27 -3.52 -1.78 -10.42
C SER A 27 -2.29 -1.99 -11.29
N TYR A 28 -1.41 -2.89 -10.85
CA TYR A 28 -0.34 -3.46 -11.66
C TYR A 28 -0.55 -4.96 -11.72
N VAL A 29 -0.86 -5.48 -12.91
CA VAL A 29 -1.32 -6.85 -13.07
C VAL A 29 -0.61 -7.48 -14.26
N ALA A 30 -0.01 -8.65 -14.04
CA ALA A 30 0.43 -9.52 -15.11
C ALA A 30 -0.78 -10.27 -15.67
N ILE A 31 -1.01 -10.14 -16.98
CA ILE A 31 -1.96 -10.99 -17.71
C ILE A 31 -1.19 -12.20 -18.18
N MET A 32 -1.67 -13.40 -17.83
CA MET A 32 -0.97 -14.63 -18.13
C MET A 32 -1.75 -15.53 -19.07
N SER A 33 -0.97 -16.28 -19.85
CA SER A 33 -1.44 -17.44 -20.60
C SER A 33 -0.40 -18.54 -20.50
N ASN A 34 -0.75 -19.69 -19.95
CA ASN A 34 0.14 -20.85 -19.85
C ASN A 34 -0.46 -22.00 -20.66
N ALA A 35 0.28 -22.54 -21.64
CA ALA A 35 -0.18 -23.59 -22.53
C ALA A 35 -0.03 -25.03 -21.97
N GLY A 36 0.09 -25.19 -20.64
CA GLY A 36 0.02 -26.48 -19.95
C GLY A 36 1.36 -27.11 -19.57
N SER A 37 2.47 -26.38 -19.71
CA SER A 37 3.72 -26.76 -19.04
C SER A 37 4.57 -25.54 -18.71
N VAL A 38 5.29 -25.61 -17.61
CA VAL A 38 6.28 -24.60 -17.22
C VAL A 38 7.65 -25.01 -17.72
N SER A 39 8.25 -24.17 -18.57
CA SER A 39 9.64 -24.33 -18.99
C SER A 39 10.58 -24.07 -17.81
N THR A 40 11.47 -25.00 -17.51
CA THR A 40 12.52 -24.81 -16.50
C THR A 40 13.38 -23.60 -16.82
N HIS A 41 13.69 -23.38 -18.10
CA HIS A 41 14.42 -22.20 -18.56
C HIS A 41 13.68 -20.90 -18.26
N ALA A 42 12.35 -20.87 -18.38
CA ALA A 42 11.57 -19.67 -18.06
C ALA A 42 11.58 -19.38 -16.56
N LEU A 43 11.53 -20.43 -15.72
CA LEU A 43 11.60 -20.32 -14.27
C LEU A 43 12.99 -19.86 -13.81
N GLU A 44 14.05 -20.50 -14.30
CA GLU A 44 15.45 -20.12 -14.02
C GLU A 44 15.73 -18.68 -14.47
N ALA A 45 15.26 -18.29 -15.66
CA ALA A 45 15.42 -16.93 -16.14
C ALA A 45 14.65 -15.92 -15.27
N ALA A 46 13.44 -16.24 -14.81
CA ALA A 46 12.68 -15.37 -13.91
C ALA A 46 13.37 -15.24 -12.54
N GLN A 47 13.87 -16.36 -11.99
CA GLN A 47 14.63 -16.38 -10.75
C GLN A 47 15.89 -15.52 -10.86
N GLN A 48 16.71 -15.73 -11.90
CA GLN A 48 17.92 -14.95 -12.11
C GLN A 48 17.61 -13.44 -12.20
N ARG A 49 16.53 -13.07 -12.88
CA ARG A 49 16.14 -11.65 -12.99
C ARG A 49 15.75 -11.02 -11.66
N ALA A 50 15.06 -11.78 -10.81
CA ALA A 50 14.69 -11.36 -9.46
C ALA A 50 15.91 -11.26 -8.54
N GLU A 51 16.84 -12.23 -8.59
CA GLU A 51 18.09 -12.22 -7.81
C GLU A 51 19.00 -11.05 -8.22
N GLU A 52 19.11 -10.76 -9.52
CA GLU A 52 19.82 -9.59 -10.03
C GLU A 52 19.23 -8.28 -9.49
N ALA A 53 17.89 -8.15 -9.49
CA ALA A 53 17.21 -6.98 -8.97
C ALA A 53 17.40 -6.84 -7.45
N GLN A 54 17.28 -7.94 -6.70
CA GLN A 54 17.55 -7.99 -5.26
C GLN A 54 18.98 -7.55 -4.96
N HIS A 55 19.97 -8.09 -5.67
CA HIS A 55 21.37 -7.75 -5.48
C HIS A 55 21.66 -6.26 -5.72
N ILE A 56 21.05 -5.65 -6.75
CA ILE A 56 21.19 -4.21 -7.02
C ILE A 56 20.62 -3.37 -5.86
N LEU A 57 19.47 -3.76 -5.32
CA LEU A 57 18.79 -3.03 -4.25
C LEU A 57 19.45 -3.20 -2.88
N GLU A 58 19.83 -4.43 -2.52
CA GLU A 58 20.44 -4.72 -1.21
C GLU A 58 21.85 -4.14 -1.07
N ASN A 59 22.61 -4.09 -2.17
CA ASN A 59 23.96 -3.53 -2.18
C ASN A 59 24.00 -2.04 -2.53
N GLU A 60 22.83 -1.40 -2.66
CA GLU A 60 22.69 0.01 -2.98
C GLU A 60 23.52 0.45 -4.20
N LEU A 61 23.50 -0.34 -5.28
CA LEU A 61 24.27 -0.08 -6.50
C LEU A 61 23.63 1.05 -7.32
N GLU A 62 23.82 2.30 -6.87
CA GLU A 62 23.18 3.50 -7.42
C GLU A 62 23.39 3.68 -8.93
N ASP A 63 24.54 3.24 -9.46
CA ASP A 63 24.88 3.29 -10.88
C ASP A 63 24.03 2.34 -11.74
N GLN A 64 23.33 1.39 -11.12
CA GLN A 64 22.49 0.38 -11.77
C GLN A 64 20.99 0.57 -11.50
N TYR A 65 20.59 1.59 -10.74
CA TYR A 65 19.17 1.86 -10.46
C TYR A 65 18.34 2.16 -11.72
N ASP A 66 18.96 2.71 -12.77
CA ASP A 66 18.29 2.93 -14.06
C ASP A 66 17.85 1.61 -14.74
N GLN A 67 18.36 0.45 -14.28
CA GLN A 67 17.98 -0.88 -14.75
C GLN A 67 16.77 -1.47 -13.99
N ILE A 68 16.42 -0.89 -12.84
CA ILE A 68 15.30 -1.34 -12.00
C ILE A 68 14.10 -0.45 -12.28
N ASP A 69 13.29 -0.85 -13.26
CA ASP A 69 11.99 -0.25 -13.50
C ASP A 69 10.86 -1.06 -12.83
N ARG A 70 9.63 -0.57 -13.01
CA ARG A 70 8.44 -1.22 -12.43
C ARG A 70 8.21 -2.63 -13.00
N GLU A 71 8.57 -2.87 -14.26
CA GLU A 71 8.46 -4.19 -14.89
C GLU A 71 9.48 -5.16 -14.27
N ARG A 72 10.71 -4.70 -14.05
CA ARG A 72 11.77 -5.50 -13.46
C ARG A 72 11.51 -5.85 -11.99
N LEU A 73 10.84 -4.98 -11.24
CA LEU A 73 10.51 -5.28 -9.84
C LEU A 73 9.18 -6.04 -9.69
N MET A 74 8.11 -5.56 -10.31
CA MET A 74 6.76 -6.10 -10.11
C MET A 74 6.39 -7.12 -11.18
N GLY A 75 6.72 -6.85 -12.43
CA GLY A 75 6.43 -7.72 -13.57
C GLY A 75 7.10 -9.08 -13.43
N ASP A 76 8.41 -9.09 -13.19
CA ASP A 76 9.17 -10.34 -12.98
C ASP A 76 8.72 -11.10 -11.73
N LEU A 77 8.36 -10.41 -10.64
CA LEU A 77 7.82 -11.04 -9.43
C LEU A 77 6.48 -11.73 -9.67
N PHE A 78 5.53 -11.04 -10.33
CA PHE A 78 4.24 -11.64 -10.66
C PHE A 78 4.37 -12.72 -11.74
N TYR A 79 5.27 -12.55 -12.71
CA TYR A 79 5.56 -13.58 -13.68
C TYR A 79 6.10 -14.86 -13.01
N ALA A 80 7.06 -14.72 -12.09
CA ALA A 80 7.58 -15.84 -11.31
C ALA A 80 6.49 -16.55 -10.49
N GLY A 81 5.57 -15.79 -9.88
CA GLY A 81 4.45 -16.37 -9.13
C GLY A 81 3.49 -17.17 -10.01
N VAL A 82 3.19 -16.69 -11.22
CA VAL A 82 2.39 -17.43 -12.19
C VAL A 82 3.08 -18.74 -12.61
N LEU A 83 4.40 -18.71 -12.85
CA LEU A 83 5.16 -19.92 -13.16
C LEU A 83 5.15 -20.89 -11.97
N ALA A 84 5.32 -20.38 -10.74
CA ALA A 84 5.29 -21.18 -9.52
C ALA A 84 3.93 -21.85 -9.32
N TYR A 85 2.82 -21.15 -9.56
CA TYR A 85 1.48 -21.72 -9.53
C TYR A 85 1.35 -22.92 -10.47
N HIS A 86 1.72 -22.75 -11.74
CA HIS A 86 1.57 -23.84 -12.72
C HIS A 86 2.52 -25.00 -12.45
N ALA A 87 3.76 -24.73 -12.03
CA ALA A 87 4.72 -25.76 -11.69
C ALA A 87 4.25 -26.60 -10.50
N GLN A 88 3.71 -25.94 -9.45
CA GLN A 88 3.13 -26.63 -8.30
C GLN A 88 1.86 -27.39 -8.67
N LEU A 89 0.98 -26.81 -9.49
CA LEU A 89 -0.25 -27.47 -9.94
C LEU A 89 0.04 -28.73 -10.76
N GLU A 90 1.03 -28.69 -11.66
CA GLU A 90 1.42 -29.84 -12.47
C GLU A 90 2.10 -30.93 -11.64
N GLY A 91 3.02 -30.53 -10.75
CA GLY A 91 3.72 -31.46 -9.86
C GLY A 91 2.77 -32.13 -8.86
N LEU A 92 2.08 -31.34 -8.04
CA LEU A 92 1.18 -31.85 -7.00
C LEU A 92 -0.05 -32.50 -7.62
N GLY A 93 -0.66 -31.88 -8.63
CA GLY A 93 -1.83 -32.44 -9.32
C GLY A 93 -1.51 -33.74 -10.04
N GLY A 94 -0.34 -33.85 -10.66
CA GLY A 94 0.15 -35.10 -11.26
C GLY A 94 0.33 -36.22 -10.24
N LEU A 95 0.90 -35.92 -9.06
CA LEU A 95 1.04 -36.88 -7.97
C LEU A 95 -0.32 -37.33 -7.40
N MET A 96 -1.23 -36.38 -7.16
CA MET A 96 -2.59 -36.67 -6.69
C MET A 96 -3.36 -37.55 -7.70
N ALA A 97 -3.28 -37.20 -8.99
CA ALA A 97 -3.91 -37.99 -10.04
C ALA A 97 -3.34 -39.41 -10.11
N ALA A 98 -2.01 -39.57 -10.04
CA ALA A 98 -1.36 -40.87 -10.04
C ALA A 98 -1.82 -41.76 -8.87
N GLN A 99 -1.97 -41.19 -7.66
CA GLN A 99 -2.50 -41.90 -6.49
C GLN A 99 -3.95 -42.38 -6.71
N MET A 100 -4.75 -41.63 -7.46
CA MET A 100 -6.13 -41.97 -7.80
C MET A 100 -6.26 -42.89 -9.04
N SER A 101 -5.15 -43.43 -9.55
CA SER A 101 -5.11 -44.15 -10.85
C SER A 101 -5.67 -43.31 -12.00
N ALA A 102 -5.32 -42.03 -12.04
CA ALA A 102 -5.73 -41.07 -13.05
C ALA A 102 -4.53 -40.36 -13.70
N GLU A 103 -4.73 -39.88 -14.92
CA GLU A 103 -3.80 -38.99 -15.61
C GLU A 103 -4.38 -37.58 -15.65
N TYR A 104 -3.55 -36.61 -15.28
CA TYR A 104 -3.88 -35.20 -15.19
C TYR A 104 -2.91 -34.36 -16.01
N ARG A 105 -3.45 -33.45 -16.83
CA ARG A 105 -2.70 -32.44 -17.58
C ARG A 105 -3.44 -31.11 -17.54
N THR A 106 -2.71 -30.03 -17.32
CA THR A 106 -3.19 -28.67 -17.52
C THR A 106 -3.31 -28.38 -19.02
N ASN A 107 -4.29 -27.56 -19.40
CA ASN A 107 -4.43 -27.05 -20.75
C ASN A 107 -4.22 -25.53 -20.73
N LEU A 108 -4.41 -24.85 -21.87
CA LEU A 108 -4.26 -23.40 -21.97
C LEU A 108 -5.05 -22.71 -20.86
N SER A 109 -4.31 -22.16 -19.92
CA SER A 109 -4.82 -21.47 -18.76
C SER A 109 -4.60 -19.98 -18.96
N VAL A 110 -5.58 -19.17 -18.54
CA VAL A 110 -5.49 -17.71 -18.59
C VAL A 110 -5.96 -17.13 -17.28
N GLY A 111 -5.41 -15.96 -16.93
CA GLY A 111 -5.75 -15.29 -15.69
C GLY A 111 -4.95 -14.03 -15.47
N THR A 112 -5.05 -13.53 -14.26
CA THR A 112 -4.36 -12.34 -13.81
C THR A 112 -3.67 -12.57 -12.48
N TYR A 113 -2.51 -11.96 -12.31
CA TYR A 113 -1.83 -11.91 -11.03
C TYR A 113 -1.19 -10.56 -10.82
N GLY A 114 -1.48 -9.92 -9.69
CA GLY A 114 -0.77 -8.71 -9.34
C GLY A 114 -1.41 -7.89 -8.24
N TYR A 115 -0.92 -6.66 -8.12
CA TYR A 115 -1.38 -5.72 -7.13
C TYR A 115 -2.65 -5.00 -7.55
N GLN A 116 -3.65 -4.93 -6.66
CA GLN A 116 -4.86 -4.15 -6.88
C GLN A 116 -5.13 -3.23 -5.67
N PRO A 117 -5.17 -1.89 -5.85
CA PRO A 117 -5.57 -0.97 -4.80
C PRO A 117 -7.09 -0.93 -4.61
N TRP A 118 -7.54 -0.46 -3.45
CA TRP A 118 -8.94 -0.10 -3.27
C TRP A 118 -9.21 1.27 -3.89
N VAL A 119 -10.19 1.36 -4.79
CA VAL A 119 -10.50 2.60 -5.50
C VAL A 119 -11.72 3.27 -4.88
N ARG A 120 -11.58 4.50 -4.41
CA ARG A 120 -12.70 5.33 -3.95
C ARG A 120 -13.33 6.06 -5.11
N TYR A 121 -14.63 5.86 -5.30
CA TYR A 121 -15.41 6.51 -6.33
C TYR A 121 -16.30 7.62 -5.76
N VAL A 122 -16.39 8.74 -6.47
CA VAL A 122 -17.37 9.80 -6.23
C VAL A 122 -18.09 10.05 -7.54
N TYR A 123 -19.41 9.90 -7.57
CA TYR A 123 -20.22 9.96 -8.81
C TYR A 123 -19.71 9.03 -9.93
N GLY A 124 -19.19 7.84 -9.57
CA GLY A 124 -18.65 6.87 -10.53
C GLY A 124 -17.26 7.22 -11.08
N MET A 125 -16.65 8.33 -10.65
CA MET A 125 -15.29 8.71 -11.03
C MET A 125 -14.29 8.28 -9.94
N PRO A 126 -13.16 7.65 -10.29
CA PRO A 126 -12.14 7.25 -9.32
C PRO A 126 -11.38 8.48 -8.81
N MET A 127 -11.54 8.80 -7.53
CA MET A 127 -11.01 10.02 -6.89
C MET A 127 -9.80 9.77 -5.98
N ALA A 128 -9.66 8.56 -5.43
CA ALA A 128 -8.54 8.20 -4.57
C ALA A 128 -8.25 6.69 -4.64
N LEU A 129 -7.02 6.33 -4.29
CA LEU A 129 -6.56 4.95 -4.13
C LEU A 129 -6.15 4.75 -2.67
N ASP A 130 -6.71 3.74 -2.01
CA ASP A 130 -6.19 3.23 -0.74
C ASP A 130 -5.31 2.00 -1.01
N ALA A 131 -4.40 1.71 -0.07
CA ALA A 131 -3.61 0.49 -0.12
C ALA A 131 -4.53 -0.72 -0.21
N GLY A 132 -4.36 -1.51 -1.26
CA GLY A 132 -4.99 -2.82 -1.43
C GLY A 132 -3.99 -3.96 -1.23
N GLY A 133 -4.27 -5.10 -1.87
CA GLY A 133 -3.48 -6.32 -1.72
C GLY A 133 -3.05 -6.93 -3.05
N VAL A 134 -2.44 -8.10 -2.96
CA VAL A 134 -2.07 -8.91 -4.12
C VAL A 134 -3.21 -9.89 -4.40
N HIS A 135 -3.57 -10.03 -5.67
CA HIS A 135 -4.65 -10.88 -6.14
C HIS A 135 -4.16 -11.81 -7.23
N MET A 136 -4.28 -13.11 -7.00
CA MET A 136 -4.11 -14.14 -8.03
C MET A 136 -5.49 -14.64 -8.41
N ASP A 137 -5.93 -14.36 -9.64
CA ASP A 137 -7.25 -14.75 -10.14
C ASP A 137 -7.04 -15.47 -11.48
N LEU A 138 -7.01 -16.80 -11.43
CA LEU A 138 -6.82 -17.61 -12.63
C LEU A 138 -8.18 -17.97 -13.20
N ASP A 139 -8.71 -17.03 -13.97
CA ASP A 139 -10.04 -17.04 -14.58
C ASP A 139 -10.40 -18.38 -15.27
N TYR A 140 -9.42 -19.02 -15.90
CA TYR A 140 -9.64 -20.28 -16.62
C TYR A 140 -8.41 -21.17 -16.54
N VAL A 141 -8.52 -22.26 -15.77
CA VAL A 141 -7.46 -23.28 -15.65
C VAL A 141 -8.04 -24.65 -16.02
N PRO A 142 -8.34 -24.89 -17.30
CA PRO A 142 -8.87 -26.16 -17.76
C PRO A 142 -7.85 -27.28 -17.57
N SER A 143 -8.35 -28.48 -17.32
CA SER A 143 -7.50 -29.66 -17.19
C SER A 143 -8.11 -30.89 -17.84
N HIS A 144 -7.26 -31.67 -18.50
CA HIS A 144 -7.57 -33.01 -18.96
C HIS A 144 -7.38 -33.97 -17.79
N LEU A 145 -8.47 -34.66 -17.42
CA LEU A 145 -8.47 -35.68 -16.40
C LEU A 145 -9.10 -36.96 -16.94
N THR A 146 -8.33 -38.04 -16.94
CA THR A 146 -8.80 -39.37 -17.30
C THR A 146 -8.45 -40.38 -16.22
N LYS A 147 -9.32 -41.36 -15.98
CA LYS A 147 -9.07 -42.44 -15.01
C LYS A 147 -8.76 -43.72 -15.75
N HIS A 148 -7.70 -44.42 -15.36
CA HIS A 148 -7.38 -45.71 -15.95
C HIS A 148 -8.49 -46.72 -15.64
N ASN A 149 -9.12 -47.27 -16.69
CA ASN A 149 -10.24 -48.22 -16.60
C ASN A 149 -11.44 -47.74 -15.74
N GLY A 150 -11.60 -46.42 -15.59
CA GLY A 150 -12.59 -45.82 -14.71
C GLY A 150 -13.89 -45.41 -15.40
N SER A 151 -14.98 -45.35 -14.63
CA SER A 151 -16.25 -44.79 -15.10
C SER A 151 -16.25 -43.26 -15.08
N ALA A 152 -17.22 -42.63 -15.76
CA ALA A 152 -17.38 -41.17 -15.72
C ALA A 152 -17.52 -40.63 -14.28
N SER A 153 -18.32 -41.29 -13.44
CA SER A 153 -18.49 -40.89 -12.02
C SER A 153 -17.19 -40.91 -11.21
N GLN A 154 -16.26 -41.82 -11.53
CA GLN A 154 -14.98 -41.89 -10.84
C GLN A 154 -13.99 -40.81 -11.30
N ARG A 155 -14.16 -40.27 -12.51
CA ARG A 155 -13.41 -39.08 -12.95
C ARG A 155 -13.92 -37.83 -12.24
N THR A 156 -15.24 -37.68 -12.11
CA THR A 156 -15.89 -36.61 -11.35
C THR A 156 -15.43 -36.58 -9.90
N GLU A 157 -15.28 -37.74 -9.27
CA GLU A 157 -14.74 -37.86 -7.91
C GLU A 157 -13.28 -37.39 -7.82
N ALA A 158 -12.44 -37.77 -8.79
CA ALA A 158 -11.03 -37.37 -8.84
C ALA A 158 -10.84 -35.88 -9.20
N ALA A 159 -11.81 -35.24 -9.85
CA ALA A 159 -11.74 -33.83 -10.24
C ALA A 159 -11.82 -32.88 -9.03
N ARG A 160 -12.62 -33.21 -8.02
CA ARG A 160 -12.84 -32.35 -6.84
C ARG A 160 -11.57 -31.99 -6.07
N PRO A 161 -10.71 -32.96 -5.65
CA PRO A 161 -9.49 -32.62 -4.93
C PRO A 161 -8.49 -31.83 -5.80
N LEU A 162 -8.49 -32.04 -7.11
CA LEU A 162 -7.67 -31.25 -8.05
C LEU A 162 -8.18 -29.80 -8.19
N GLY A 163 -9.50 -29.59 -8.21
CA GLY A 163 -10.08 -28.25 -8.16
C GLY A 163 -9.78 -27.54 -6.83
N MET A 164 -9.82 -28.25 -5.71
CA MET A 164 -9.43 -27.70 -4.41
C MET A 164 -7.96 -27.28 -4.41
N LEU A 165 -7.07 -28.11 -4.98
CA LEU A 165 -5.64 -27.76 -5.13
C LEU A 165 -5.46 -26.47 -5.93
N LYS A 166 -6.17 -26.32 -7.07
CA LYS A 166 -6.11 -25.09 -7.88
C LYS A 166 -6.45 -23.86 -7.05
N SER A 167 -7.53 -23.91 -6.27
CA SER A 167 -7.96 -22.80 -5.40
C SER A 167 -6.96 -22.54 -4.26
N ILE A 168 -6.44 -23.58 -3.61
CA ILE A 168 -5.42 -23.44 -2.55
C ILE A 168 -4.16 -22.75 -3.10
N LEU A 169 -3.69 -23.14 -4.29
CA LEU A 169 -2.49 -22.55 -4.87
C LEU A 169 -2.66 -21.05 -5.17
N GLU A 170 -3.88 -20.57 -5.41
CA GLU A 170 -4.13 -19.14 -5.65
C GLU A 170 -3.89 -18.28 -4.40
N ASN A 171 -4.02 -18.83 -3.18
CA ASN A 171 -3.62 -18.12 -1.96
C ASN A 171 -2.20 -18.50 -1.49
N VAL A 172 -1.82 -19.77 -1.59
CA VAL A 172 -0.53 -20.25 -1.08
C VAL A 172 0.66 -19.72 -1.88
N VAL A 173 0.55 -19.56 -3.21
CA VAL A 173 1.67 -19.03 -4.00
C VAL A 173 1.97 -17.57 -3.63
N PRO A 174 0.98 -16.66 -3.55
CA PRO A 174 1.23 -15.34 -2.99
C PRO A 174 1.78 -15.36 -1.56
N GLU A 175 1.27 -16.22 -0.67
CA GLU A 175 1.81 -16.37 0.68
C GLU A 175 3.29 -16.76 0.65
N GLN A 176 3.68 -17.73 -0.17
CA GLN A 176 5.09 -18.14 -0.33
C GLN A 176 5.98 -17.01 -0.86
N GLN A 177 5.45 -16.14 -1.73
CA GLN A 177 6.21 -15.06 -2.33
C GLN A 177 6.37 -13.83 -1.43
N PHE A 178 5.37 -13.55 -0.60
CA PHE A 178 5.30 -12.30 0.16
C PHE A 178 5.46 -12.49 1.67
N SER A 179 5.40 -13.72 2.20
CA SER A 179 5.67 -13.99 3.61
C SER A 179 7.16 -14.04 3.89
N THR A 180 7.54 -13.50 5.04
CA THR A 180 8.86 -13.73 5.66
C THR A 180 8.69 -14.43 7.02
N GLU A 181 9.78 -14.86 7.65
CA GLU A 181 9.71 -15.44 9.00
C GLU A 181 9.19 -14.43 10.03
N GLU A 182 9.45 -13.13 9.82
CA GLU A 182 9.10 -12.05 10.73
C GLU A 182 7.71 -11.46 10.43
N GLU A 183 7.33 -11.42 9.15
CA GLU A 183 6.06 -10.89 8.66
C GLU A 183 5.35 -11.94 7.80
N PRO A 184 4.57 -12.86 8.42
CA PRO A 184 3.80 -13.84 7.67
C PRO A 184 2.62 -13.18 6.98
N VAL A 185 2.41 -13.50 5.70
CA VAL A 185 1.25 -13.05 4.95
C VAL A 185 0.19 -14.13 4.98
N GLU A 186 -1.04 -13.75 5.29
CA GLU A 186 -2.20 -14.64 5.20
C GLU A 186 -2.98 -14.34 3.92
N GLY A 187 -3.12 -15.37 3.09
CA GLY A 187 -3.92 -15.34 1.87
C GLY A 187 -5.26 -16.06 2.04
N VAL A 188 -6.22 -15.71 1.20
CA VAL A 188 -7.55 -16.32 1.20
C VAL A 188 -7.97 -16.69 -0.20
N SER A 189 -8.23 -17.98 -0.39
CA SER A 189 -8.98 -18.58 -1.50
C SER A 189 -10.34 -19.09 -1.02
N ALA A 190 -11.18 -19.62 -1.91
CA ALA A 190 -12.46 -20.21 -1.51
C ALA A 190 -12.28 -21.39 -0.53
N VAL A 191 -11.28 -22.25 -0.79
CA VAL A 191 -10.98 -23.38 0.08
C VAL A 191 -10.42 -22.92 1.42
N ALA A 192 -9.50 -21.95 1.41
CA ALA A 192 -8.96 -21.38 2.65
C ALA A 192 -10.06 -20.70 3.47
N ALA A 193 -10.95 -19.93 2.85
CA ALA A 193 -12.06 -19.27 3.53
C ALA A 193 -13.03 -20.26 4.20
N ILE A 194 -13.33 -21.38 3.54
CA ILE A 194 -14.15 -22.45 4.13
C ILE A 194 -13.41 -23.09 5.32
N ALA A 195 -12.10 -23.34 5.20
CA ALA A 195 -11.31 -23.90 6.28
C ALA A 195 -11.22 -22.96 7.50
N ILE A 196 -11.02 -21.66 7.28
CA ILE A 196 -11.02 -20.63 8.33
C ILE A 196 -12.38 -20.58 9.01
N ALA A 197 -13.48 -20.53 8.25
CA ALA A 197 -14.83 -20.53 8.80
C ALA A 197 -15.11 -21.78 9.66
N GLN A 198 -14.66 -22.96 9.23
CA GLN A 198 -14.74 -24.18 10.03
C GLN A 198 -13.93 -24.10 11.33
N ALA A 199 -12.72 -23.54 11.28
CA ALA A 199 -11.88 -23.34 12.46
C ALA A 199 -12.50 -22.34 13.46
N GLU A 200 -13.24 -21.35 12.96
CA GLU A 200 -14.04 -20.41 13.77
C GLU A 200 -15.34 -21.03 14.33
N GLY A 201 -15.63 -22.30 14.00
CA GLY A 201 -16.83 -23.01 14.47
C GLY A 201 -18.10 -22.72 13.66
N GLN A 202 -17.98 -22.08 12.50
CA GLN A 202 -19.12 -21.85 11.62
C GLN A 202 -19.58 -23.15 10.94
N ARG A 203 -20.88 -23.23 10.65
CA ARG A 203 -21.42 -24.35 9.86
C ARG A 203 -21.06 -24.18 8.39
N VAL A 204 -20.75 -25.30 7.73
CA VAL A 204 -20.58 -25.37 6.27
C VAL A 204 -21.76 -26.13 5.69
N PHE A 205 -22.44 -25.48 4.75
CA PHE A 205 -23.63 -26.00 4.11
C PHE A 205 -23.30 -26.52 2.72
N ARG A 206 -23.85 -27.70 2.41
CA ARG A 206 -24.01 -28.17 1.04
C ARG A 206 -25.40 -27.77 0.55
N VAL A 207 -25.44 -26.87 -0.43
CA VAL A 207 -26.66 -26.33 -1.01
C VAL A 207 -26.99 -27.08 -2.29
N THR A 208 -28.21 -27.59 -2.39
CA THR A 208 -28.80 -28.22 -3.56
C THR A 208 -30.14 -27.55 -3.85
N GLN A 209 -30.80 -27.93 -4.95
CA GLN A 209 -32.14 -27.41 -5.27
C GLN A 209 -33.16 -27.68 -4.16
N ASP A 210 -33.01 -28.80 -3.45
CA ASP A 210 -33.96 -29.25 -2.44
C ASP A 210 -33.93 -28.39 -1.17
N ASN A 211 -32.77 -27.88 -0.78
CA ASN A 211 -32.58 -27.14 0.48
C ASN A 211 -32.20 -25.66 0.28
N LEU A 212 -32.22 -25.18 -0.98
CA LEU A 212 -31.75 -23.83 -1.32
C LEU A 212 -32.42 -22.74 -0.47
N ASN A 213 -33.74 -22.76 -0.36
CA ASN A 213 -34.47 -21.72 0.36
C ASN A 213 -34.17 -21.73 1.86
N ASP A 214 -34.04 -22.92 2.45
CA ASP A 214 -33.76 -23.09 3.87
C ASP A 214 -32.35 -22.61 4.21
N VAL A 215 -31.35 -23.07 3.45
CA VAL A 215 -29.96 -22.65 3.67
C VAL A 215 -29.78 -21.14 3.41
N MET A 216 -30.46 -20.58 2.41
CA MET A 216 -30.42 -19.14 2.15
C MET A 216 -31.00 -18.32 3.31
N ALA A 217 -31.91 -18.86 4.10
CA ALA A 217 -32.40 -18.18 5.30
C ALA A 217 -31.40 -18.22 6.47
N GLU A 218 -30.47 -19.18 6.48
CA GLU A 218 -29.48 -19.37 7.55
C GLU A 218 -28.15 -18.63 7.30
N ILE A 219 -27.71 -18.51 6.05
CA ILE A 219 -26.42 -17.90 5.73
C ILE A 219 -26.46 -16.36 5.74
N SER A 220 -25.41 -15.72 6.25
CA SER A 220 -25.20 -14.27 6.34
C SER A 220 -23.94 -13.85 5.57
N ILE A 221 -23.97 -14.04 4.26
CA ILE A 221 -22.90 -13.67 3.31
C ILE A 221 -23.34 -12.50 2.41
N SER A 222 -22.44 -12.00 1.54
CA SER A 222 -22.74 -10.87 0.65
C SER A 222 -23.92 -11.17 -0.30
N GLN A 223 -24.71 -10.13 -0.63
CA GLN A 223 -25.86 -10.27 -1.53
C GLN A 223 -25.45 -10.80 -2.91
N ALA A 224 -24.30 -10.36 -3.43
CA ALA A 224 -23.77 -10.82 -4.72
C ALA A 224 -23.50 -12.34 -4.72
N SER A 225 -22.88 -12.87 -3.67
CA SER A 225 -22.60 -14.30 -3.53
C SER A 225 -23.87 -15.11 -3.29
N ARG A 226 -24.84 -14.57 -2.54
CA ARG A 226 -26.17 -15.19 -2.40
C ARG A 226 -26.86 -15.34 -3.76
N GLU A 227 -26.88 -14.27 -4.55
CA GLU A 227 -27.49 -14.29 -5.89
C GLU A 227 -26.75 -15.25 -6.85
N ASP A 228 -25.42 -15.33 -6.75
CA ASP A 228 -24.62 -16.24 -7.56
C ASP A 228 -24.92 -17.71 -7.24
N ILE A 229 -24.92 -18.07 -5.95
CA ILE A 229 -25.28 -19.42 -5.49
C ILE A 229 -26.73 -19.75 -5.87
N GLN A 230 -27.68 -18.84 -5.61
CA GLN A 230 -29.08 -19.06 -5.96
C GLN A 230 -29.26 -19.32 -7.45
N ARG A 231 -28.61 -18.51 -8.31
CA ARG A 231 -28.66 -18.69 -9.76
C ARG A 231 -28.02 -20.01 -10.20
N ALA A 232 -26.83 -20.33 -9.69
CA ALA A 232 -26.13 -21.58 -10.00
C ALA A 232 -26.97 -22.82 -9.66
N VAL A 233 -27.49 -22.86 -8.43
CA VAL A 233 -28.25 -24.00 -7.92
C VAL A 233 -29.62 -24.09 -8.59
N SER A 234 -30.39 -23.00 -8.64
CA SER A 234 -31.77 -23.04 -9.14
C SER A 234 -31.88 -23.20 -10.66
N GLN A 235 -30.97 -22.59 -11.45
CA GLN A 235 -31.09 -22.57 -12.91
C GLN A 235 -30.27 -23.67 -13.59
N PHE A 236 -29.13 -24.05 -13.01
CA PHE A 236 -28.19 -24.99 -13.63
C PHE A 236 -28.08 -26.33 -12.89
N GLY A 237 -28.74 -26.47 -11.73
CA GLY A 237 -28.71 -27.71 -10.95
C GLY A 237 -27.35 -27.98 -10.29
N TYR A 238 -26.52 -26.95 -10.14
CA TYR A 238 -25.23 -27.08 -9.47
C TYR A 238 -25.41 -27.26 -7.96
N GLU A 239 -24.40 -27.84 -7.34
CA GLU A 239 -24.29 -27.92 -5.88
C GLU A 239 -23.37 -26.81 -5.40
N ALA A 240 -23.67 -26.18 -4.27
CA ALA A 240 -22.78 -25.22 -3.65
C ALA A 240 -22.25 -25.71 -2.30
N LEU A 241 -21.00 -25.41 -1.98
CA LEU A 241 -20.45 -25.52 -0.64
C LEU A 241 -20.15 -24.10 -0.14
N VAL A 242 -20.74 -23.70 0.97
CA VAL A 242 -20.62 -22.33 1.50
C VAL A 242 -20.67 -22.34 3.03
N HIS A 243 -20.03 -21.37 3.66
CA HIS A 243 -20.04 -21.22 5.12
C HIS A 243 -21.11 -20.22 5.59
N GLU A 244 -21.40 -20.26 6.89
CA GLU A 244 -22.55 -19.59 7.51
C GLU A 244 -22.48 -18.05 7.43
N ALA A 245 -21.33 -17.43 7.60
CA ALA A 245 -21.18 -15.98 7.66
C ALA A 245 -19.79 -15.51 7.22
N SER A 246 -19.69 -14.26 6.76
CA SER A 246 -18.40 -13.72 6.32
C SER A 246 -17.31 -13.81 7.40
N ILE A 247 -16.15 -14.32 7.01
CA ILE A 247 -14.92 -14.36 7.82
C ILE A 247 -14.14 -13.05 7.66
N THR A 248 -13.15 -12.84 8.53
CA THR A 248 -12.23 -11.70 8.45
C THR A 248 -10.80 -12.19 8.52
N VAL A 249 -9.98 -11.80 7.54
CA VAL A 249 -8.52 -11.96 7.53
C VAL A 249 -7.88 -10.58 7.38
N PRO A 250 -6.55 -10.43 7.57
CA PRO A 250 -5.88 -9.17 7.28
C PRO A 250 -6.22 -8.62 5.89
N GLY A 251 -6.74 -7.40 5.83
CA GLY A 251 -7.07 -6.71 4.57
C GLY A 251 -8.32 -7.17 3.83
N TRP A 252 -9.02 -8.22 4.27
CA TRP A 252 -10.24 -8.72 3.60
C TRP A 252 -11.29 -9.26 4.56
N ARG A 253 -12.55 -8.97 4.23
CA ARG A 253 -13.72 -9.52 4.89
C ARG A 253 -14.69 -10.02 3.83
N GLY A 254 -15.12 -11.25 3.97
CA GLY A 254 -15.99 -11.86 2.98
C GLY A 254 -16.17 -13.34 3.19
N SER A 255 -16.65 -14.01 2.15
CA SER A 255 -17.09 -15.40 2.19
C SER A 255 -16.52 -16.15 1.00
N GLY A 256 -16.17 -17.42 1.22
CA GLY A 256 -15.74 -18.33 0.15
C GLY A 256 -16.84 -19.33 -0.13
N TYR A 257 -17.06 -19.64 -1.41
CA TYR A 257 -18.01 -20.66 -1.81
C TYR A 257 -17.53 -21.43 -3.05
N ILE A 258 -17.91 -22.69 -3.13
CA ILE A 258 -17.57 -23.57 -4.24
C ILE A 258 -18.86 -23.94 -4.95
N LEU A 259 -18.97 -23.70 -6.24
CA LEU A 259 -20.04 -24.24 -7.09
C LEU A 259 -19.51 -25.49 -7.76
N THR A 260 -20.29 -26.55 -7.89
CA THR A 260 -19.87 -27.79 -8.55
C THR A 260 -21.00 -28.31 -9.41
N ASP A 261 -20.69 -28.58 -10.68
CA ASP A 261 -21.55 -29.34 -11.56
C ASP A 261 -21.48 -30.82 -11.15
N PRO A 262 -22.59 -31.42 -10.66
CA PRO A 262 -22.59 -32.80 -10.21
C PRO A 262 -22.40 -33.82 -11.34
N GLU A 263 -22.66 -33.45 -12.60
CA GLU A 263 -22.50 -34.34 -13.75
C GLU A 263 -21.03 -34.43 -14.18
N THR A 264 -20.36 -33.29 -14.30
CA THR A 264 -19.01 -33.18 -14.86
C THR A 264 -17.91 -33.15 -13.80
N GLY A 265 -18.22 -32.70 -12.58
CA GLY A 265 -17.24 -32.41 -11.54
C GLY A 265 -16.49 -31.09 -11.75
N ALA A 266 -16.86 -30.31 -12.76
CA ALA A 266 -16.37 -28.96 -12.94
C ALA A 266 -16.78 -28.11 -11.73
N GLY A 267 -15.83 -27.36 -11.17
CA GLY A 267 -16.05 -26.53 -9.98
C GLY A 267 -15.83 -25.06 -10.28
N SER A 268 -16.36 -24.14 -9.48
CA SER A 268 -16.00 -22.72 -9.44
C SER A 268 -15.63 -22.40 -8.01
N TYR A 269 -14.50 -21.76 -7.76
CA TYR A 269 -13.97 -21.56 -6.40
C TYR A 269 -13.89 -20.06 -6.11
N MET A 270 -14.98 -19.54 -5.59
CA MET A 270 -15.25 -18.11 -5.54
C MET A 270 -14.97 -17.51 -4.15
N ILE A 271 -14.51 -16.26 -4.13
CA ILE A 271 -14.49 -15.41 -2.94
C ILE A 271 -15.32 -14.14 -3.15
N ASP A 272 -15.89 -13.61 -2.06
CA ASP A 272 -16.60 -12.32 -2.06
C ASP A 272 -15.76 -11.22 -2.73
N GLY A 273 -16.43 -10.41 -3.56
CA GLY A 273 -15.79 -9.47 -4.48
C GLY A 273 -15.84 -9.92 -5.95
N GLY A 274 -16.40 -11.11 -6.22
CA GLY A 274 -16.63 -11.62 -7.57
C GLY A 274 -15.40 -12.23 -8.23
N ARG A 275 -14.40 -12.62 -7.42
CA ARG A 275 -13.10 -13.15 -7.87
C ARG A 275 -13.08 -14.67 -7.73
N ASN A 276 -12.40 -15.36 -8.65
CA ASN A 276 -12.19 -16.81 -8.65
C ASN A 276 -10.71 -17.10 -8.36
N GLY A 277 -10.27 -16.68 -7.18
CA GLY A 277 -8.87 -16.40 -6.92
C GLY A 277 -8.49 -16.38 -5.45
N GLY A 278 -7.22 -16.11 -5.21
CA GLY A 278 -6.63 -15.80 -3.93
C GLY A 278 -6.45 -14.31 -3.74
N PHE A 279 -6.59 -13.87 -2.50
CA PHE A 279 -6.22 -12.53 -2.04
C PHE A 279 -5.20 -12.66 -0.93
N SER A 280 -4.11 -11.90 -0.98
CA SER A 280 -3.19 -11.76 0.14
C SER A 280 -2.94 -10.30 0.46
N TRP A 281 -2.71 -10.02 1.74
CA TRP A 281 -2.38 -8.69 2.22
C TRP A 281 -0.97 -8.65 2.82
N PRO A 282 0.05 -8.27 2.02
CA PRO A 282 1.38 -8.05 2.55
C PRO A 282 1.36 -6.93 3.59
N GLU A 283 1.89 -7.20 4.79
CA GLU A 283 2.18 -6.14 5.75
C GLU A 283 3.18 -5.16 5.08
N GLY A 284 2.91 -3.85 5.14
CA GLY A 284 3.65 -2.84 4.35
C GLY A 284 3.00 -2.40 3.03
N SER A 285 1.74 -2.78 2.75
CA SER A 285 0.99 -2.36 1.55
C SER A 285 0.90 -0.83 1.32
N SER A 286 1.06 -0.01 2.37
CA SER A 286 1.20 1.45 2.25
C SER A 286 2.51 1.88 1.57
N SER A 287 3.61 1.16 1.81
CA SER A 287 4.90 1.35 1.15
C SER A 287 4.88 0.78 -0.27
N PHE A 288 4.17 -0.34 -0.46
CA PHE A 288 3.94 -0.95 -1.77
C PHE A 288 3.12 -0.04 -2.71
N MET A 289 2.09 0.66 -2.21
CA MET A 289 1.35 1.70 -2.93
C MET A 289 2.23 2.84 -3.44
N LEU A 290 3.13 3.31 -2.57
CA LEU A 290 4.11 4.34 -2.91
C LEU A 290 5.03 3.86 -4.05
N PHE A 291 5.32 2.57 -4.11
CA PHE A 291 6.11 1.95 -5.18
C PHE A 291 5.32 1.82 -6.50
N VAL A 292 4.06 1.36 -6.46
CA VAL A 292 3.20 1.22 -7.66
C VAL A 292 2.87 2.58 -8.29
N GLY A 293 2.70 3.62 -7.46
CA GLY A 293 2.47 5.01 -7.90
C GLY A 293 3.75 5.82 -8.16
N GLY A 294 4.93 5.28 -7.84
CA GLY A 294 6.17 6.01 -7.63
C GLY A 294 7.12 6.11 -8.82
N ALA A 295 6.63 6.49 -10.01
CA ALA A 295 7.49 7.16 -11.00
C ALA A 295 7.53 8.69 -10.77
N GLY A 296 6.93 9.18 -9.68
CA GLY A 296 7.04 10.56 -9.24
C GLY A 296 7.80 10.62 -7.93
N LYS A 297 8.89 11.40 -7.88
CA LYS A 297 9.69 11.69 -6.69
C LYS A 297 8.83 12.30 -5.58
N VAL A 298 8.16 11.48 -4.79
CA VAL A 298 7.56 11.91 -3.51
C VAL A 298 8.53 11.43 -2.44
N LEU A 299 9.30 12.36 -1.88
CA LEU A 299 10.18 12.08 -0.74
C LEU A 299 9.33 11.40 0.35
N PRO A 300 9.77 10.26 0.89
CA PRO A 300 8.96 9.52 1.83
C PRO A 300 8.74 10.38 3.09
N LEU A 301 7.55 10.28 3.67
CA LEU A 301 7.09 11.15 4.75
C LEU A 301 8.06 11.18 5.94
N TRP A 302 8.75 10.08 6.22
CA TRP A 302 9.76 9.99 7.27
C TRP A 302 11.02 10.83 6.98
N LEU A 303 11.44 10.95 5.72
CA LEU A 303 12.54 11.83 5.30
C LEU A 303 12.17 13.31 5.47
N LEU A 304 10.90 13.65 5.20
CA LEU A 304 10.38 15.00 5.41
C LEU A 304 10.29 15.35 6.90
N ILE A 305 9.86 14.40 7.73
CA ILE A 305 9.84 14.54 9.19
C ILE A 305 11.26 14.65 9.75
N ALA A 306 12.20 13.83 9.29
CA ALA A 306 13.60 13.89 9.71
C ALA A 306 14.25 15.25 9.37
N LEU A 307 13.99 15.77 8.17
CA LEU A 307 14.47 17.09 7.75
C LEU A 307 13.86 18.23 8.59
N ALA A 308 12.57 18.12 8.92
CA ALA A 308 11.90 19.09 9.80
C ALA A 308 12.46 19.08 11.24
N ILE A 309 12.77 17.88 11.77
CA ILE A 309 13.39 17.75 13.10
C ILE A 309 14.81 18.32 13.09
N TYR A 310 15.61 18.00 12.07
CA TYR A 310 16.98 18.52 11.92
C TYR A 310 17.02 20.05 11.86
N THR A 311 16.12 20.67 11.08
CA THR A 311 16.01 22.13 10.96
C THR A 311 15.55 22.80 12.26
N LEU A 312 14.69 22.15 13.05
CA LEU A 312 14.30 22.65 14.37
C LEU A 312 15.50 22.64 15.34
N ILE A 313 16.27 21.55 15.35
CA ILE A 313 17.45 21.40 16.23
C ILE A 313 18.50 22.47 15.89
N SER A 314 18.78 22.68 14.61
CA SER A 314 19.77 23.69 14.18
C SER A 314 19.32 25.12 14.51
N ALA A 315 18.03 25.44 14.38
CA ALA A 315 17.49 26.74 14.78
C ALA A 315 17.61 26.99 16.29
N VAL A 316 17.38 25.97 17.12
CA VAL A 316 17.56 26.06 18.58
C VAL A 316 19.04 26.26 18.92
N HIS A 317 19.95 25.55 18.24
CA HIS A 317 21.39 25.72 18.45
C HIS A 317 21.85 27.16 18.15
N ALA A 318 21.44 27.71 17.01
CA ALA A 318 21.75 29.09 16.62
C ALA A 318 21.23 30.13 17.63
N LEU A 319 20.07 29.88 18.26
CA LEU A 319 19.54 30.76 19.31
C LEU A 319 20.38 30.74 20.59
N ILE A 320 20.89 29.57 20.98
CA ILE A 320 21.74 29.43 22.17
C ILE A 320 23.04 30.20 21.94
N GLU A 321 23.64 30.05 20.76
CA GLU A 321 24.83 30.81 20.38
C GLU A 321 24.57 32.32 20.39
N ALA A 322 23.47 32.77 19.75
CA ALA A 322 23.08 34.18 19.76
C ALA A 322 22.85 34.73 21.17
N HIS A 323 22.28 33.93 22.08
CA HIS A 323 22.13 34.31 23.48
C HIS A 323 23.47 34.58 24.14
N THR A 324 24.42 33.65 23.99
CA THR A 324 25.75 33.75 24.61
C THR A 324 26.53 34.96 24.09
N VAL A 325 26.49 35.22 22.79
CA VAL A 325 27.16 36.37 22.19
C VAL A 325 26.52 37.69 22.65
N LEU A 326 25.19 37.78 22.69
CA LEU A 326 24.48 38.97 23.15
C LEU A 326 24.68 39.23 24.65
N SER A 327 24.76 38.18 25.47
CA SER A 327 25.04 38.31 26.90
C SER A 327 26.47 38.79 27.15
N ASP A 328 27.44 38.28 26.41
CA ASP A 328 28.85 38.66 26.54
C ASP A 328 29.11 40.08 26.04
N ALA A 329 28.34 40.54 25.04
CA ALA A 329 28.38 41.90 24.53
C ALA A 329 27.62 42.93 25.41
N GLY A 330 26.95 42.49 26.48
CA GLY A 330 26.22 43.38 27.40
C GLY A 330 24.97 44.04 26.79
N CYS A 331 24.39 43.46 25.75
CA CYS A 331 23.21 44.00 25.08
C CYS A 331 21.94 43.83 25.94
N ASP A 332 20.91 44.66 25.73
CA ASP A 332 19.64 44.58 26.46
C ASP A 332 18.96 43.21 26.22
N PRO A 333 18.62 42.45 27.28
CA PRO A 333 17.95 41.15 27.15
C PRO A 333 16.61 41.20 26.40
N ARG A 334 15.99 42.38 26.24
CA ARG A 334 14.80 42.57 25.41
C ARG A 334 15.03 42.22 23.93
N ILE A 335 16.25 42.42 23.42
CA ILE A 335 16.61 42.06 22.05
C ILE A 335 16.44 40.55 21.86
N PHE A 336 16.99 39.75 22.77
CA PHE A 336 16.84 38.30 22.74
C PHE A 336 15.38 37.84 22.84
N GLN A 337 14.57 38.50 23.69
CA GLN A 337 13.14 38.21 23.79
C GLN A 337 12.37 38.51 22.49
N THR A 338 12.72 39.57 21.77
CA THR A 338 12.09 39.87 20.47
C THR A 338 12.43 38.84 19.39
N LEU A 339 13.65 38.30 19.40
CA LEU A 339 14.06 37.26 18.45
C LEU A 339 13.33 35.94 18.70
N LEU A 340 13.17 35.55 19.98
CA LEU A 340 12.37 34.38 20.35
C LEU A 340 10.90 34.50 19.94
N ALA A 341 10.30 35.69 20.09
CA ALA A 341 8.92 35.94 19.70
C ALA A 341 8.71 35.83 18.18
N ILE A 342 9.65 36.36 17.38
CA ILE A 342 9.60 36.26 15.92
C ILE A 342 9.68 34.79 15.49
N LEU A 343 10.62 34.01 16.03
CA LEU A 343 10.75 32.59 15.72
C LEU A 343 9.47 31.80 16.06
N ALA A 344 8.88 32.05 17.23
CA ALA A 344 7.64 31.38 17.64
C ALA A 344 6.49 31.62 16.67
N ILE A 345 6.38 32.84 16.11
CA ILE A 345 5.37 33.18 15.09
C ILE A 345 5.62 32.41 13.79
N PHE A 346 6.88 32.30 13.35
CA PHE A 346 7.22 31.54 12.14
C PHE A 346 6.95 30.05 12.30
N VAL A 347 7.27 29.46 13.46
CA VAL A 347 6.95 28.06 13.76
C VAL A 347 5.43 27.84 13.79
N ALA A 348 4.68 28.73 14.45
CA ALA A 348 3.22 28.64 14.50
C ALA A 348 2.58 28.78 13.11
N LEU A 349 3.08 29.68 12.27
CA LEU A 349 2.61 29.85 10.89
C LEU A 349 2.91 28.60 10.04
N SER A 350 4.06 27.98 10.25
CA SER A 350 4.46 26.74 9.58
C SER A 350 3.55 25.56 9.97
N LEU A 351 3.22 25.45 11.26
CA LEU A 351 2.28 24.45 11.79
C LEU A 351 0.84 24.72 11.34
N PHE A 352 0.45 25.97 11.11
CA PHE A 352 -0.86 26.31 10.59
C PHE A 352 -0.97 25.95 9.10
N LEU A 353 0.04 26.27 8.29
CA LEU A 353 0.09 25.96 6.86
C LEU A 353 0.13 24.45 6.57
N SER A 354 0.65 23.63 7.50
CA SER A 354 0.68 22.17 7.35
C SER A 354 -0.72 21.53 7.38
N THR A 355 -1.69 22.14 8.08
CA THR A 355 -3.07 21.66 8.14
C THR A 355 -3.84 21.81 6.81
N LEU A 356 -3.29 22.57 5.86
CA LEU A 356 -3.87 22.81 4.53
C LEU A 356 -3.38 21.83 3.45
N GLY A 357 -2.62 20.79 3.83
CA GLY A 357 -2.22 19.70 2.92
C GLY A 357 -1.03 20.02 2.00
N ALA A 358 -0.36 21.17 2.18
CA ALA A 358 0.77 21.59 1.35
C ALA A 358 2.13 21.32 2.03
N VAL A 359 2.52 20.04 2.13
CA VAL A 359 3.77 19.61 2.80
C VAL A 359 5.04 20.26 2.19
N VAL A 360 5.01 20.58 0.90
CA VAL A 360 6.12 21.28 0.18
C VAL A 360 6.33 22.72 0.66
N LEU A 361 5.26 23.41 1.09
CA LEU A 361 5.39 24.78 1.61
C LEU A 361 6.02 24.79 3.00
N VAL A 362 5.80 23.76 3.80
CA VAL A 362 6.36 23.64 5.16
C VAL A 362 7.89 23.50 5.11
N THR A 363 8.42 22.67 4.22
CA THR A 363 9.88 22.49 4.08
C THR A 363 10.58 23.75 3.57
N ILE A 364 9.97 24.46 2.61
CA ILE A 364 10.49 25.74 2.10
C ILE A 364 10.51 26.79 3.23
N VAL A 365 9.44 26.88 4.01
CA VAL A 365 9.36 27.84 5.13
C VAL A 365 10.39 27.50 6.21
N LEU A 366 10.57 26.23 6.57
CA LEU A 366 11.59 25.82 7.55
C LEU A 366 13.02 26.11 7.08
N VAL A 367 13.33 25.89 5.80
CA VAL A 367 14.63 26.23 5.21
C VAL A 367 14.86 27.74 5.22
N LEU A 368 13.84 28.54 4.89
CA LEU A 368 13.92 30.00 4.96
C LEU A 368 14.10 30.50 6.40
N VAL A 369 13.46 29.87 7.38
CA VAL A 369 13.62 30.19 8.80
C VAL A 369 15.03 29.86 9.28
N SER A 370 15.59 28.70 8.91
CA SER A 370 16.98 28.37 9.25
C SER A 370 17.98 29.32 8.59
N ALA A 371 17.78 29.68 7.32
CA ALA A 371 18.63 30.62 6.61
C ALA A 371 18.54 32.02 7.23
N PHE A 372 17.35 32.45 7.65
CA PHE A 372 17.15 33.71 8.35
C PHE A 372 17.81 33.73 9.73
N ALA A 373 17.71 32.64 10.50
CA ALA A 373 18.35 32.53 11.81
C ALA A 373 19.88 32.61 11.72
N VAL A 374 20.49 31.94 10.72
CA VAL A 374 21.94 32.00 10.46
C VAL A 374 22.36 33.41 10.02
N ALA A 375 21.66 33.99 9.04
CA ALA A 375 21.96 35.35 8.57
C ALA A 375 21.83 36.40 9.68
N LEU A 376 20.87 36.21 10.59
CA LEU A 376 20.69 37.08 11.74
C LEU A 376 21.81 36.90 12.78
N ALA A 377 22.26 35.66 13.05
CA ALA A 377 23.38 35.41 13.95
C ALA A 377 24.68 36.05 13.44
N GLU A 378 24.95 35.95 12.14
CA GLU A 378 26.08 36.64 11.48
C GLU A 378 25.95 38.17 11.55
N ALA A 379 24.75 38.71 11.36
CA ALA A 379 24.50 40.15 11.49
C ALA A 379 24.70 40.65 12.93
N ILE A 380 24.34 39.86 13.93
CA ILE A 380 24.51 40.19 15.36
C ILE A 380 26.00 40.15 15.76
N ALA A 381 26.80 39.24 15.21
CA ALA A 381 28.25 39.20 15.43
C ALA A 381 28.98 40.48 14.98
N GLY A 382 28.37 41.29 14.10
CA GLY A 382 28.88 42.59 13.67
C GLY A 382 28.48 43.78 14.56
N ILE A 383 27.66 43.57 15.60
CA ILE A 383 27.14 44.66 16.45
C ILE A 383 28.10 44.91 17.63
N ASN A 384 28.77 46.06 17.61
CA ASN A 384 29.46 46.59 18.80
C ASN A 384 28.41 47.19 19.77
N CYS A 385 27.91 46.39 20.72
CA CYS A 385 27.13 46.91 21.84
C CYS A 385 28.05 47.68 22.79
N SER A 386 28.20 49.00 22.60
CA SER A 386 28.89 49.84 23.58
C SER A 386 28.01 49.99 24.81
N VAL A 387 28.48 49.51 25.97
CA VAL A 387 27.92 49.89 27.27
C VAL A 387 28.04 51.40 27.39
N GLN A 388 26.93 52.11 27.17
CA GLN A 388 26.87 53.54 27.41
C GLN A 388 26.82 53.73 28.93
N THR A 389 28.01 53.79 29.55
CA THR A 389 28.13 54.26 30.92
C THR A 389 27.48 55.64 31.01
N ARG A 390 26.75 55.81 32.09
CA ARG A 390 25.83 56.91 32.41
C ARG A 390 26.58 58.24 32.63
N SER A 391 27.35 58.74 31.65
CA SER A 391 28.11 59.99 31.74
C SER A 391 27.80 61.03 30.64
N ASP A 392 27.06 60.69 29.58
CA ASP A 392 26.85 61.59 28.43
C ASP A 392 25.52 62.37 28.43
N LEU A 393 24.74 62.31 29.52
CA LEU A 393 23.46 63.03 29.61
C LEU A 393 23.58 64.48 30.14
N ASP A 394 24.74 64.90 30.65
CA ASP A 394 24.90 66.23 31.25
C ASP A 394 25.41 67.33 30.30
N GLU A 395 25.99 67.02 29.14
CA GLU A 395 26.49 68.08 28.23
C GLU A 395 25.45 68.67 27.28
N ARG A 396 24.30 68.01 27.06
CA ARG A 396 23.29 68.50 26.08
C ARG A 396 22.23 69.43 26.66
N VAL A 397 22.23 69.68 27.96
CA VAL A 397 21.25 70.59 28.61
C VAL A 397 21.70 72.06 28.59
N LEU A 398 22.98 72.35 28.38
CA LEU A 398 23.52 73.73 28.51
C LEU A 398 23.45 74.60 27.26
N TYR A 399 23.06 74.10 26.08
CA TYR A 399 23.10 74.90 24.83
C TYR A 399 21.73 75.33 24.26
N LYS A 400 20.62 75.10 24.97
CA LYS A 400 19.26 75.32 24.44
C LYS A 400 18.39 76.37 25.17
N SER A 401 19.00 77.32 25.87
CA SER A 401 18.29 78.52 26.38
C SER A 401 18.88 79.80 25.80
N CYS A 402 18.51 80.10 24.55
CA CYS A 402 18.70 81.43 23.99
C CYS A 402 17.57 81.72 22.98
N SER A 403 16.44 82.25 23.46
CA SER A 403 15.59 83.17 22.67
C SER A 403 14.51 83.86 23.52
N VAL A 404 14.71 85.17 23.68
CA VAL A 404 13.73 86.27 23.57
C VAL A 404 12.61 86.40 24.64
N VAL A 405 12.79 87.36 25.57
CA VAL A 405 11.76 88.36 25.97
C VAL A 405 12.44 89.72 26.27
N ARG A 406 11.83 90.83 25.81
CA ARG A 406 12.28 92.24 25.83
C ARG A 406 11.89 93.00 27.12
N ARG A 407 12.72 94.03 27.44
CA ARG A 407 12.50 95.27 28.23
C ARG A 407 12.27 95.03 29.76
N THR A 408 12.87 95.74 30.72
CA THR A 408 13.27 97.17 30.83
C THR A 408 14.21 97.38 32.04
N SER A 409 14.98 98.48 32.01
CA SER A 409 15.56 99.27 33.12
C SER A 409 16.71 98.73 34.01
N THR A 410 17.84 99.43 33.87
CA THR A 410 18.72 99.99 34.91
C THR A 410 19.65 99.10 35.76
N ARG A 411 20.92 99.53 35.76
CA ARG A 411 21.99 99.43 36.78
C ARG A 411 22.86 98.15 36.84
N ARG A 412 24.11 98.38 36.40
CA ARG A 412 25.39 98.25 37.14
C ARG A 412 25.77 96.90 37.79
N ILE A 413 26.97 96.49 37.37
CA ILE A 413 28.06 95.85 38.15
C ILE A 413 27.96 94.34 38.34
N GLY A 414 29.07 93.66 38.01
CA GLY A 414 29.60 92.59 38.85
C GLY A 414 29.99 91.31 38.12
N ASN A 415 31.30 91.13 37.97
CA ASN A 415 31.95 89.85 37.69
C ASN A 415 31.57 88.78 38.74
N HIS A 416 31.37 87.54 38.32
CA HIS A 416 32.23 86.39 38.64
C HIS A 416 31.55 85.06 38.28
N CYS A 417 32.34 84.15 37.70
CA CYS A 417 32.02 82.75 37.45
C CYS A 417 31.72 81.98 38.74
N LEU A 418 31.03 80.84 38.59
CA LEU A 418 31.66 79.53 38.80
C LEU A 418 31.20 78.59 37.69
#